data_AF-A0A6J7U5G1-F1
#
_entry.id   AF-A0A6J7U5G1-F1
#
_cell.length_a   1.000
_cell.length_b   1.000
_cell.length_c   1.000
_cell.angle_alpha   90.00
_cell.angle_beta   90.00
_cell.angle_gamma   90.00
#
_symmetry.space_group_name_H-M   'P 1'
#
loop_
_entity.id
_entity.type
_entity.pdbx_description
1 polymer ?
#
loop_
_entity_poly.entity_id
_entity_poly.type
_entity_poly.pdbx_seq_one_letter_code
_entity_poly.pdbx_strand_id
1 'polypeptide(L)'
;MELESVEILMIHDPDDNADAAIRESFPALLKMRDKGIIKAIGVGMNQSATPARMIKETDIDLVLIAGRYSLLDQRALSDLLPAALERGVDIVAAGVLNSGILANPVKGATFDYAPASDEILAKAQRIKAVLDKENIPLTAAALQFPLRHPAVKCVLIGCRSTNEILNNAKHLDMELPEDIWQKIAAVL
;
A
#
# COMPACT_ATOMS: atom_id res chain seq x y z
N MET A 1 -2.33 -25.56 7.95
CA MET A 1 -1.40 -25.66 6.81
C MET A 1 -0.16 -26.38 7.31
N GLU A 2 0.12 -27.58 6.80
CA GLU A 2 1.42 -28.23 7.00
C GLU A 2 2.35 -27.72 5.90
N LEU A 3 3.09 -26.66 6.20
CA LEU A 3 4.11 -26.10 5.30
C LEU A 3 5.50 -26.40 5.85
N GLU A 4 6.39 -26.88 5.00
CA GLU A 4 7.80 -27.08 5.33
C GLU A 4 8.60 -25.77 5.32
N SER A 5 8.13 -24.75 4.58
CA SER A 5 8.74 -23.43 4.51
C SER A 5 7.70 -22.34 4.20
N VAL A 6 8.06 -21.08 4.46
CA VAL A 6 7.25 -19.89 4.16
C VAL A 6 8.00 -18.97 3.21
N GLU A 7 7.39 -18.57 2.09
CA GLU A 7 8.03 -17.65 1.12
C GLU A 7 8.43 -16.32 1.78
N ILE A 8 7.48 -15.67 2.45
CA ILE A 8 7.66 -14.36 3.07
C ILE A 8 7.08 -14.39 4.48
N LEU A 9 7.89 -14.03 5.48
CA LEU A 9 7.42 -13.83 6.85
C LEU A 9 7.58 -12.36 7.25
N MET A 10 6.51 -11.74 7.73
CA MET A 10 6.47 -10.31 8.06
C MET A 10 6.34 -10.07 9.56
N ILE A 11 7.11 -9.12 10.08
CA ILE A 11 6.86 -8.50 11.39
C ILE A 11 5.63 -7.60 11.23
N HIS A 12 4.61 -7.81 12.06
CA HIS A 12 3.33 -7.10 11.93
C HIS A 12 3.22 -6.01 12.98
N ASP A 13 2.93 -4.78 12.53
CA ASP A 13 2.60 -3.62 13.36
C ASP A 13 3.52 -3.43 14.58
N PRO A 14 4.85 -3.26 14.39
CA PRO A 14 5.73 -2.95 15.50
C PRO A 14 5.39 -1.63 16.20
N ASP A 15 4.68 -0.71 15.54
CA ASP A 15 4.26 0.59 16.09
C ASP A 15 5.43 1.33 16.76
N ASP A 16 5.31 1.61 18.06
CA ASP A 16 6.31 2.28 18.89
C ASP A 16 7.47 1.34 19.32
N ASN A 17 7.43 0.07 18.94
CA ASN A 17 8.40 -0.97 19.32
C ASN A 17 9.43 -1.26 18.21
N ALA A 18 9.78 -0.24 17.42
CA ALA A 18 10.77 -0.36 16.34
C ALA A 18 12.11 -0.96 16.83
N ASP A 19 12.57 -0.58 18.03
CA ASP A 19 13.81 -1.13 18.61
C ASP A 19 13.75 -2.63 18.83
N ALA A 20 12.64 -3.15 19.37
CA ALA A 20 12.45 -4.59 19.56
C ALA A 20 12.35 -5.32 18.21
N ALA A 21 11.64 -4.72 17.24
CA ALA A 21 11.56 -5.27 15.90
C ALA A 21 12.95 -5.41 15.23
N ILE A 22 13.81 -4.40 15.38
CA ILE A 22 15.15 -4.35 14.80
C ILE A 22 16.14 -5.25 15.56
N ARG A 23 16.12 -5.22 16.90
CA ARG A 23 17.14 -5.88 17.73
C ARG A 23 16.81 -7.31 18.12
N GLU A 24 15.53 -7.69 18.07
CA GLU A 24 15.08 -9.00 18.54
C GLU A 24 14.37 -9.78 17.43
N SER A 25 13.29 -9.22 16.87
CA SER A 25 12.48 -9.92 15.86
C SER A 25 13.26 -10.17 14.57
N PHE A 26 13.90 -9.15 14.00
CA PHE A 26 14.67 -9.30 12.76
C PHE A 26 15.79 -10.35 12.88
N PRO A 27 16.65 -10.35 13.92
CA PRO A 27 17.66 -11.40 14.10
C PRO A 27 17.08 -12.80 14.27
N ALA A 28 15.89 -12.94 14.88
CA ALA A 28 15.21 -14.23 14.96
C ALA A 28 14.76 -14.72 13.59
N LEU A 29 14.17 -13.85 12.78
CA LEU A 29 13.74 -14.16 11.41
C LEU A 29 14.96 -14.44 10.51
N LEU A 30 16.06 -13.73 10.69
CA LEU A 30 17.31 -13.99 9.98
C LEU A 30 17.81 -15.41 10.23
N LYS A 31 17.82 -15.87 11.49
CA LYS A 31 18.16 -17.27 11.84
C LYS A 31 17.20 -18.29 11.22
N MET A 32 15.93 -17.94 11.02
CA MET A 32 14.96 -18.80 10.32
C MET A 32 15.27 -18.87 8.83
N ARG A 33 15.66 -17.74 8.22
CA ARG A 33 16.08 -17.66 6.81
C ARG A 33 17.35 -18.46 6.56
N ASP A 34 18.34 -18.35 7.44
CA ASP A 34 19.60 -19.11 7.35
C ASP A 34 19.39 -20.63 7.45
N LYS A 35 18.30 -21.06 8.10
CA LYS A 35 17.88 -22.47 8.19
C LYS A 35 16.98 -22.92 7.03
N GLY A 36 16.65 -22.03 6.09
CA GLY A 36 15.74 -22.31 4.97
C GLY A 36 14.26 -22.41 5.35
N ILE A 37 13.87 -22.03 6.56
CA ILE A 37 12.48 -22.07 7.03
C ILE A 37 11.65 -20.97 6.35
N ILE A 38 12.28 -19.82 6.12
CA ILE A 38 11.67 -18.69 5.39
C ILE A 38 12.61 -18.24 4.26
N LYS A 39 12.06 -17.66 3.19
CA LYS A 39 12.88 -17.15 2.07
C LYS A 39 13.10 -15.63 2.12
N ALA A 40 12.13 -14.89 2.63
CA ALA A 40 12.18 -13.44 2.74
C ALA A 40 11.59 -12.93 4.05
N ILE A 41 12.08 -11.76 4.48
CA ILE A 41 11.73 -11.06 5.71
C ILE A 41 11.12 -9.72 5.34
N GLY A 42 9.95 -9.41 5.90
CA GLY A 42 9.35 -8.10 5.71
C GLY A 42 8.79 -7.48 6.99
N VAL A 43 8.22 -6.30 6.83
CA VAL A 43 7.44 -5.62 7.86
C VAL A 43 6.15 -5.08 7.26
N GLY A 44 5.03 -5.25 7.97
CA GLY A 44 3.73 -4.70 7.61
C GLY A 44 3.31 -3.62 8.60
N MET A 45 2.89 -2.45 8.10
CA MET A 45 2.44 -1.33 8.93
C MET A 45 1.43 -0.42 8.23
N ASN A 46 0.74 0.40 9.03
CA ASN A 46 -0.07 1.54 8.59
C ASN A 46 0.58 2.91 8.90
N GLN A 47 1.89 2.94 9.17
CA GLN A 47 2.71 4.15 9.36
C GLN A 47 4.04 3.98 8.60
N SER A 48 4.59 5.07 8.03
CA SER A 48 5.77 4.99 7.16
C SER A 48 7.11 5.08 7.90
N ALA A 49 7.15 5.80 9.03
CA ALA A 49 8.39 6.10 9.75
C ALA A 49 9.11 4.84 10.27
N THR A 50 8.37 3.94 10.94
CA THR A 50 8.96 2.71 11.51
C THR A 50 9.51 1.78 10.41
N PRO A 51 8.78 1.46 9.33
CA PRO A 51 9.35 0.70 8.22
C PRO A 51 10.53 1.40 7.54
N ALA A 52 10.49 2.73 7.36
CA ALA A 52 11.62 3.49 6.79
C ALA A 52 12.88 3.36 7.65
N ARG A 53 12.72 3.33 8.98
CA ARG A 53 13.81 3.07 9.92
C ARG A 53 14.34 1.64 9.80
N MET A 54 13.44 0.64 9.73
CA MET A 54 13.84 -0.76 9.56
C MET A 54 14.63 -0.99 8.26
N ILE A 55 14.23 -0.36 7.15
CA ILE A 55 15.00 -0.40 5.88
C ILE A 55 16.44 0.12 6.04
N LYS A 56 16.64 1.12 6.89
CA LYS A 56 17.95 1.75 7.12
C LYS A 56 18.84 0.95 8.08
N GLU A 57 18.23 0.22 9.01
CA GLU A 57 18.94 -0.45 10.11
C GLU A 57 19.01 -1.98 9.96
N THR A 58 18.36 -2.57 8.95
CA THR A 58 18.30 -4.02 8.72
C THR A 58 18.33 -4.38 7.23
N ASP A 59 18.46 -5.67 6.93
CA ASP A 59 18.40 -6.23 5.58
C ASP A 59 17.06 -6.93 5.32
N ILE A 60 15.95 -6.24 5.60
CA ILE A 60 14.61 -6.70 5.20
C ILE A 60 14.44 -6.64 3.69
N ASP A 61 13.67 -7.59 3.15
CA ASP A 61 13.48 -7.75 1.70
C ASP A 61 12.32 -6.89 1.18
N LEU A 62 11.29 -6.67 2.00
CA LEU A 62 10.09 -5.93 1.58
C LEU A 62 9.31 -5.27 2.72
N VAL A 63 8.52 -4.25 2.38
CA VAL A 63 7.56 -3.59 3.27
C VAL A 63 6.16 -3.66 2.70
N LEU A 64 5.20 -4.10 3.50
CA LEU A 64 3.78 -3.86 3.25
C LEU A 64 3.36 -2.57 3.95
N ILE A 65 2.92 -1.57 3.18
CA ILE A 65 2.46 -0.28 3.70
C ILE A 65 0.98 -0.09 3.41
N ALA A 66 0.15 -0.02 4.45
CA ALA A 66 -1.29 0.13 4.34
C ALA A 66 -1.71 1.60 4.39
N GLY A 67 -2.30 2.10 3.30
CA GLY A 67 -3.01 3.38 3.27
C GLY A 67 -2.13 4.63 3.34
N ARG A 68 -0.79 4.51 3.30
CA ARG A 68 0.16 5.66 3.27
C ARG A 68 0.77 5.93 1.89
N TYR A 69 0.33 5.16 0.89
CA TYR A 69 0.58 5.46 -0.51
C TYR A 69 -0.64 5.10 -1.36
N SER A 70 -1.51 6.09 -1.56
CA SER A 70 -2.75 6.04 -2.32
C SER A 70 -3.03 7.40 -2.96
N LEU A 71 -4.11 7.50 -3.73
CA LEU A 71 -4.54 8.79 -4.30
C LEU A 71 -4.80 9.87 -3.23
N LEU A 72 -5.26 9.50 -2.04
CA LEU A 72 -5.62 10.44 -0.97
C LEU A 72 -4.52 10.64 0.08
N ASP A 73 -3.52 9.77 0.14
CA ASP A 73 -2.47 9.81 1.14
C ASP A 73 -1.14 9.36 0.55
N GLN A 74 -0.18 10.28 0.49
CA GLN A 74 1.12 10.07 -0.13
C GLN A 74 2.27 10.28 0.86
N ARG A 75 1.99 10.19 2.18
CA ARG A 75 2.97 10.47 3.24
C ARG A 75 4.23 9.61 3.13
N ALA A 76 4.11 8.37 2.63
CA ALA A 76 5.24 7.47 2.42
C ALA A 76 6.28 7.99 1.40
N LEU A 77 5.94 8.99 0.57
CA LEU A 77 6.91 9.64 -0.33
C LEU A 77 7.98 10.45 0.42
N SER A 78 7.71 10.84 1.67
CA SER A 78 8.64 11.68 2.44
C SER A 78 9.79 10.89 3.07
N ASP A 79 9.60 9.58 3.29
CA ASP A 79 10.50 8.75 4.09
C ASP A 79 10.70 7.33 3.52
N LEU A 80 9.63 6.54 3.45
CA LEU A 80 9.65 5.11 3.19
C LEU A 80 10.00 4.79 1.74
N LEU A 81 9.30 5.40 0.78
CA LEU A 81 9.48 5.10 -0.63
C LEU A 81 10.88 5.50 -1.16
N PRO A 82 11.44 6.67 -0.77
CA PRO A 82 12.83 6.99 -1.08
C PRO A 82 13.82 5.98 -0.48
N ALA A 83 13.66 5.62 0.80
CA ALA A 83 14.54 4.67 1.47
C ALA A 83 14.48 3.28 0.82
N ALA A 84 13.28 2.83 0.45
CA ALA A 84 13.06 1.57 -0.24
C ALA A 84 13.75 1.54 -1.60
N LEU A 85 13.61 2.62 -2.39
CA LEU A 85 14.26 2.73 -3.70
C LEU A 85 15.79 2.75 -3.57
N GLU A 86 16.33 3.49 -2.61
CA GLU A 86 17.78 3.58 -2.36
C GLU A 86 18.38 2.24 -1.94
N ARG A 87 17.65 1.46 -1.12
CA ARG A 87 18.14 0.20 -0.53
C ARG A 87 17.73 -1.04 -1.32
N GLY A 88 16.95 -0.89 -2.38
CA GLY A 88 16.45 -2.01 -3.18
C GLY A 88 15.44 -2.88 -2.44
N VAL A 89 14.66 -2.29 -1.51
CA VAL A 89 13.60 -2.97 -0.77
C VAL A 89 12.28 -2.82 -1.52
N ASP A 90 11.57 -3.93 -1.71
CA ASP A 90 10.30 -3.92 -2.44
C ASP A 90 9.14 -3.42 -1.58
N ILE A 91 8.17 -2.76 -2.20
CA ILE A 91 6.96 -2.26 -1.53
C ILE A 91 5.72 -3.01 -2.03
N VAL A 92 4.93 -3.48 -1.07
CA VAL A 92 3.55 -3.95 -1.24
C VAL A 92 2.62 -2.84 -0.76
N ALA A 93 1.98 -2.13 -1.68
CA ALA A 93 1.02 -1.08 -1.35
C ALA A 93 -0.34 -1.73 -1.00
N ALA A 94 -0.75 -1.62 0.26
CA ALA A 94 -2.04 -2.12 0.74
C ALA A 94 -2.98 -0.96 1.10
N GLY A 95 -4.26 -1.25 1.28
CA GLY A 95 -5.24 -0.22 1.66
C GLY A 95 -5.39 0.89 0.61
N VAL A 96 -5.11 0.57 -0.66
CA VAL A 96 -5.10 1.53 -1.79
C VAL A 96 -6.47 2.14 -2.08
N LEU A 97 -7.54 1.51 -1.59
CA LEU A 97 -8.90 2.05 -1.63
C LEU A 97 -9.28 2.89 -0.37
N ASN A 98 -8.32 3.10 0.55
CA ASN A 98 -8.45 3.75 1.86
C ASN A 98 -9.76 3.42 2.58
N SER A 99 -9.94 2.15 2.97
CA SER A 99 -11.13 1.67 3.67
C SER A 99 -12.45 1.73 2.88
N GLY A 100 -12.43 2.14 1.61
CA GLY A 100 -13.57 2.05 0.69
C GLY A 100 -14.00 3.39 0.08
N ILE A 101 -13.52 4.52 0.59
CA ILE A 101 -13.85 5.83 0.02
C ILE A 101 -13.41 5.98 -1.45
N LEU A 102 -12.29 5.36 -1.83
CA LEU A 102 -11.84 5.33 -3.24
C LEU A 102 -12.52 4.23 -4.06
N ALA A 103 -13.41 3.43 -3.46
CA ALA A 103 -14.33 2.56 -4.19
C ALA A 103 -15.68 3.24 -4.42
N ASN A 104 -16.18 3.97 -3.41
CA ASN A 104 -17.46 4.64 -3.46
C ASN A 104 -17.49 5.87 -2.53
N PRO A 105 -17.19 7.09 -3.03
CA PRO A 105 -17.08 8.30 -2.21
C PRO A 105 -18.46 8.92 -1.91
N VAL A 106 -19.19 8.28 -0.99
CA VAL A 106 -20.49 8.72 -0.49
C VAL A 106 -20.42 9.16 0.97
N LYS A 107 -21.43 9.92 1.43
CA LYS A 107 -21.52 10.30 2.84
C LYS A 107 -21.56 9.05 3.73
N GLY A 108 -20.71 9.04 4.77
CA GLY A 108 -20.54 7.87 5.64
C GLY A 108 -19.55 6.82 5.13
N ALA A 109 -18.93 7.03 3.97
CA ALA A 109 -17.76 6.25 3.57
C ALA A 109 -16.62 6.40 4.60
N THR A 110 -15.76 5.40 4.66
CA THR A 110 -14.65 5.35 5.61
C THR A 110 -13.33 5.73 4.97
N PHE A 111 -12.46 6.35 5.75
CA PHE A 111 -11.07 6.65 5.44
C PHE A 111 -10.24 6.36 6.68
N ASP A 112 -9.14 5.62 6.51
CA ASP A 112 -8.26 5.24 7.63
C ASP A 112 -9.03 4.55 8.77
N TYR A 113 -9.93 3.62 8.40
CA TYR A 113 -10.78 2.82 9.29
C TYR A 113 -11.82 3.60 10.12
N ALA A 114 -11.91 4.92 9.94
CA ALA A 114 -12.89 5.78 10.58
C ALA A 114 -13.84 6.40 9.53
N PRO A 115 -15.00 6.97 9.94
CA PRO A 115 -15.80 7.79 9.03
C PRO A 115 -14.96 8.92 8.42
N ALA A 116 -15.03 9.08 7.10
CA ALA A 116 -14.30 10.13 6.42
C ALA A 116 -14.84 11.51 6.80
N SER A 117 -13.95 12.49 6.98
CA SER A 117 -14.35 13.89 7.11
C SER A 117 -14.94 14.42 5.80
N ASP A 118 -15.73 15.49 5.89
CA ASP A 118 -16.28 16.15 4.70
C ASP A 118 -15.18 16.63 3.74
N GLU A 119 -14.01 17.01 4.27
CA GLU A 119 -12.85 17.42 3.46
C GLU A 119 -12.30 16.25 2.63
N ILE A 120 -12.10 15.08 3.26
CA ILE A 120 -11.59 13.89 2.57
C ILE A 120 -12.62 13.36 1.56
N LEU A 121 -13.91 13.37 1.94
CA LEU A 121 -14.98 13.04 1.02
C LEU A 121 -14.99 13.96 -0.20
N ALA A 122 -14.88 15.27 0.00
CA ALA A 122 -14.83 16.24 -1.08
C ALA A 122 -13.60 16.02 -1.99
N LYS A 123 -12.43 15.69 -1.42
CA LYS A 123 -11.22 15.31 -2.20
C LYS A 123 -11.50 14.10 -3.09
N ALA A 124 -12.03 13.01 -2.52
CA ALA A 124 -12.35 11.80 -3.28
C ALA A 124 -13.39 12.06 -4.38
N GLN A 125 -14.39 12.90 -4.12
CA GLN A 125 -15.40 13.29 -5.10
C GLN A 125 -14.84 14.13 -6.25
N ARG A 126 -13.88 15.03 -5.97
CA ARG A 126 -13.19 15.79 -7.04
C ARG A 126 -12.39 14.88 -7.96
N ILE A 127 -11.65 13.92 -7.40
CA ILE A 127 -10.92 12.91 -8.19
C ILE A 127 -11.91 12.12 -9.05
N LYS A 128 -13.00 11.63 -8.45
CA LYS A 128 -14.04 10.89 -9.19
C LYS A 128 -14.60 11.73 -10.35
N ALA A 129 -14.89 13.00 -10.13
CA ALA A 129 -15.44 13.89 -11.16
C ALA A 129 -14.48 14.13 -12.34
N VAL A 130 -13.16 14.10 -12.11
CA VAL A 130 -12.16 14.13 -13.19
C VAL A 130 -12.21 12.84 -13.99
N LEU A 131 -12.22 11.70 -13.32
CA LEU A 131 -12.20 10.38 -13.95
C LEU A 131 -13.50 10.07 -14.72
N ASP A 132 -14.65 10.50 -14.18
CA ASP A 132 -15.96 10.31 -14.80
C ASP A 132 -16.05 10.99 -16.19
N LYS A 133 -15.36 12.12 -16.40
CA LYS A 133 -15.33 12.81 -17.71
C LYS A 133 -14.67 11.97 -18.81
N GLU A 134 -13.78 11.06 -18.41
CA GLU A 134 -13.03 10.17 -19.30
C GLU A 134 -13.57 8.73 -19.24
N ASN A 135 -14.70 8.51 -18.55
CA ASN A 135 -15.29 7.18 -18.30
C ASN A 135 -14.36 6.19 -17.58
N ILE A 136 -13.47 6.70 -16.73
CA ILE A 136 -12.52 5.88 -15.96
C ILE A 136 -13.10 5.58 -14.57
N PRO A 137 -13.19 4.31 -14.13
CA PRO A 137 -13.59 3.99 -12.76
C PRO A 137 -12.57 4.51 -11.74
N LEU A 138 -13.05 5.07 -10.62
CA LEU A 138 -12.17 5.55 -9.52
C LEU A 138 -11.23 4.46 -9.00
N THR A 139 -11.75 3.23 -8.92
CA THR A 139 -10.98 2.07 -8.49
C THR A 139 -9.84 1.73 -9.47
N ALA A 140 -9.98 1.95 -10.78
CA ALA A 140 -8.88 1.74 -11.73
C ALA A 140 -7.70 2.68 -11.44
N ALA A 141 -7.98 3.98 -11.27
CA ALA A 141 -6.95 4.94 -10.89
C ALA A 141 -6.35 4.64 -9.50
N ALA A 142 -7.17 4.26 -8.52
CA ALA A 142 -6.71 3.96 -7.17
C ALA A 142 -5.83 2.71 -7.08
N LEU A 143 -6.13 1.68 -7.88
CA LEU A 143 -5.35 0.44 -7.97
C LEU A 143 -4.01 0.66 -8.68
N GLN A 144 -4.01 1.45 -9.77
CA GLN A 144 -2.82 1.64 -10.59
C GLN A 144 -1.89 2.74 -10.06
N PHE A 145 -2.41 3.73 -9.32
CA PHE A 145 -1.61 4.86 -8.83
C PHE A 145 -0.34 4.42 -8.06
N PRO A 146 -0.41 3.49 -7.09
CA PRO A 146 0.79 3.09 -6.33
C PRO A 146 1.87 2.44 -7.20
N LEU A 147 1.47 1.72 -8.28
CA LEU A 147 2.41 1.05 -9.19
C LEU A 147 3.23 2.03 -10.03
N ARG A 148 2.89 3.32 -10.02
CA ARG A 148 3.68 4.36 -10.70
C ARG A 148 4.98 4.68 -9.96
N HIS A 149 5.15 4.26 -8.70
CA HIS A 149 6.41 4.39 -8.00
C HIS A 149 7.27 3.14 -8.20
N PRO A 150 8.55 3.25 -8.64
CA PRO A 150 9.38 2.11 -9.02
C PRO A 150 9.67 1.10 -7.89
N ALA A 151 9.61 1.55 -6.63
CA ALA A 151 9.75 0.66 -5.47
C ALA A 151 8.51 -0.23 -5.23
N VAL A 152 7.33 0.12 -5.75
CA VAL A 152 6.11 -0.65 -5.55
C VAL A 152 6.05 -1.78 -6.57
N LYS A 153 6.08 -3.03 -6.09
CA LYS A 153 6.02 -4.24 -6.92
C LYS A 153 4.65 -4.90 -6.92
N CYS A 154 3.85 -4.61 -5.91
CA CYS A 154 2.55 -5.24 -5.71
C CYS A 154 1.56 -4.27 -5.09
N VAL A 155 0.30 -4.37 -5.52
CA VAL A 155 -0.85 -3.74 -4.87
C VAL A 155 -1.70 -4.84 -4.24
N LEU A 156 -1.83 -4.79 -2.92
CA LEU A 156 -2.61 -5.75 -2.15
C LEU A 156 -4.02 -5.22 -1.91
N ILE A 157 -5.00 -6.01 -2.32
CA ILE A 157 -6.42 -5.67 -2.23
C ILE A 157 -7.21 -6.76 -1.52
N GLY A 158 -8.10 -6.37 -0.63
CA GLY A 158 -9.09 -7.26 -0.05
C GLY A 158 -10.33 -7.30 -0.92
N CYS A 159 -10.89 -8.49 -1.14
CA CYS A 159 -12.16 -8.69 -1.82
C CYS A 159 -13.05 -9.60 -0.98
N ARG A 160 -14.35 -9.31 -0.93
CA ARG A 160 -15.38 -10.06 -0.19
C ARG A 160 -16.31 -10.85 -1.11
N SER A 161 -16.24 -10.62 -2.41
CA SER A 161 -17.04 -11.33 -3.41
C SER A 161 -16.23 -11.61 -4.66
N THR A 162 -16.65 -12.63 -5.42
CA THR A 162 -16.08 -12.93 -6.74
C THR A 162 -16.17 -11.74 -7.68
N ASN A 163 -17.27 -10.98 -7.61
CA ASN A 163 -17.47 -9.80 -8.44
C ASN A 163 -16.43 -8.69 -8.12
N GLU A 164 -16.07 -8.51 -6.84
CA GLU A 164 -15.00 -7.57 -6.47
C GLU A 164 -13.65 -8.01 -7.04
N ILE A 165 -13.30 -9.30 -6.96
CA ILE A 165 -12.05 -9.82 -7.52
C ILE A 165 -12.00 -9.57 -9.04
N LEU A 166 -13.06 -9.94 -9.76
CA LEU A 166 -13.12 -9.80 -11.21
C LEU A 166 -13.08 -8.33 -11.66
N ASN A 167 -13.80 -7.43 -10.96
CA ASN A 167 -13.78 -6.02 -11.29
C ASN A 167 -12.43 -5.37 -10.99
N ASN A 168 -11.80 -5.72 -9.86
CA ASN A 168 -10.49 -5.19 -9.52
C ASN A 168 -9.42 -5.65 -10.50
N ALA A 169 -9.43 -6.91 -10.94
CA ALA A 169 -8.55 -7.40 -11.99
C ALA A 169 -8.76 -6.63 -13.30
N LYS A 170 -10.01 -6.49 -13.75
CA LYS A 170 -10.35 -5.70 -14.95
C LYS A 170 -9.88 -4.25 -14.86
N HIS A 171 -10.02 -3.62 -13.70
CA HIS A 171 -9.60 -2.24 -13.47
C HIS A 171 -8.09 -2.08 -13.41
N LEU A 172 -7.37 -3.08 -12.89
CA LEU A 172 -5.91 -3.11 -12.90
C LEU A 172 -5.36 -3.23 -14.32
N ASP A 173 -6.00 -4.04 -15.17
CA ASP A 173 -5.60 -4.28 -16.57
C ASP A 173 -6.04 -3.16 -17.53
N MET A 174 -6.78 -2.16 -17.06
CA MET A 174 -7.30 -1.09 -17.91
C MET A 174 -6.19 -0.11 -18.30
N GLU A 175 -6.05 0.20 -19.58
CA GLU A 175 -5.11 1.25 -20.01
C GLU A 175 -5.65 2.63 -19.64
N LEU A 176 -4.89 3.37 -18.82
CA LEU A 176 -5.21 4.73 -18.42
C LEU A 176 -4.42 5.74 -19.26
N PRO A 177 -5.06 6.79 -19.82
CA PRO A 177 -4.34 7.87 -20.49
C PRO A 177 -3.34 8.53 -19.55
N GLU A 178 -2.09 8.74 -19.97
CA GLU A 178 -1.03 9.26 -19.08
C GLU A 178 -1.34 10.66 -18.54
N ASP A 179 -2.10 11.48 -19.29
CA ASP A 179 -2.52 12.81 -18.86
C ASP A 179 -3.52 12.77 -17.69
N ILE A 180 -4.18 11.64 -17.42
CA ILE A 180 -5.14 11.52 -16.32
C ILE A 180 -4.50 11.80 -14.98
N TRP A 181 -3.24 11.41 -14.81
CA TRP A 181 -2.52 11.57 -13.55
C TRP A 181 -2.26 13.03 -13.23
N GLN A 182 -1.96 13.84 -14.24
CA GLN A 182 -1.80 15.28 -14.10
C GLN A 182 -3.15 15.94 -13.77
N LYS A 183 -4.23 15.50 -14.41
CA LYS A 183 -5.60 15.98 -14.11
C LYS A 183 -6.02 15.67 -12.67
N ILE A 184 -5.67 14.49 -12.16
CA ILE A 184 -5.93 14.11 -10.76
C ILE A 184 -5.07 14.95 -9.81
N ALA A 185 -3.77 15.10 -10.07
CA ALA A 185 -2.87 15.89 -9.23
C ALA A 185 -3.31 17.35 -9.10
N ALA A 186 -3.93 17.92 -10.14
CA ALA A 186 -4.44 19.29 -10.14
C ALA A 186 -5.66 19.51 -9.22
N VAL A 187 -6.29 18.45 -8.67
CA VAL A 187 -7.48 18.54 -7.80
C VAL A 187 -7.27 18.01 -6.37
N LEU A 188 -6.06 17.53 -6.08
CA LEU A 188 -5.60 17.08 -4.76
C LEU A 188 -5.11 18.25 -3.91
#